data_AF-M8DVF0-F1
#
_entry.id   AF-M8DVF0-F1
#
_cell.length_a   1.000
_cell.length_b   1.000
_cell.length_c   1.000
_cell.angle_alpha   90.00
_cell.angle_beta   90.00
_cell.angle_gamma   90.00
#
_symmetry.space_group_name_H-M   'P 1'
#
loop_
_entity.id
_entity.type
_entity.pdbx_description
1 polymer ?
#
loop_
_entity_poly.entity_id
_entity_poly.type
_entity_poly.pdbx_seq_one_letter_code
_entity_poly.pdbx_strand_id
1 'polypeptide(L)' 'MKTALYHIAYQIGMHPAEMAKLVREGEITGEVPGNNPQARDAWVDLHSLRNYIQWRHDQNRLDEMAYLKAIRHIDKALRG' A
#
# COMPACT_ATOMS: atom_id res chain seq x y z
N MET A 1 11.18 1.40 3.87
CA MET A 1 10.96 0.38 4.93
C MET A 1 9.89 -0.58 4.46
N LYS A 2 10.08 -1.90 4.60
CA LYS A 2 9.16 -2.91 4.05
C LYS A 2 8.18 -3.43 5.09
N THR A 3 6.96 -3.72 4.67
CA THR A 3 5.94 -4.40 5.49
C THR A 3 5.25 -5.50 4.70
N ALA A 4 4.59 -6.42 5.39
CA ALA A 4 3.77 -7.44 4.76
C ALA A 4 2.60 -6.78 3.99
N LEU A 5 2.47 -7.11 2.70
CA LEU A 5 1.50 -6.51 1.79
C LEU A 5 0.07 -6.66 2.33
N TYR A 6 -0.30 -7.88 2.70
CA TYR A 6 -1.62 -8.21 3.22
C TYR A 6 -2.03 -7.38 4.45
N HIS A 7 -1.09 -7.14 5.38
CA HIS A 7 -1.40 -6.40 6.61
C HIS A 7 -1.70 -4.93 6.33
N ILE A 8 -0.84 -4.25 5.55
CA ILE A 8 -1.02 -2.82 5.30
C ILE A 8 -2.21 -2.55 4.37
N ALA A 9 -2.47 -3.43 3.41
CA ALA A 9 -3.62 -3.31 2.50
C ALA A 9 -4.94 -3.14 3.26
N TYR A 10 -5.24 -4.02 4.22
CA TYR A 10 -6.47 -3.91 5.00
C TYR A 10 -6.52 -2.70 5.91
N GLN A 11 -5.40 -2.29 6.49
CA GLN A 11 -5.34 -1.11 7.35
C GLN A 11 -5.72 0.15 6.58
N ILE A 12 -5.26 0.28 5.34
CA ILE A 12 -5.58 1.43 4.48
C ILE A 12 -6.89 1.29 3.71
N GLY A 13 -7.60 0.18 3.85
CA GLY A 13 -8.87 -0.07 3.15
C GLY A 13 -8.73 -0.46 1.68
N MET A 14 -7.59 -1.02 1.28
CA MET A 14 -7.33 -1.54 -0.06
C MET A 14 -7.38 -3.07 -0.04
N HIS A 15 -7.97 -3.69 -1.06
CA HIS A 15 -7.95 -5.16 -1.12
C HIS A 15 -6.51 -5.65 -1.43
N PRO A 16 -5.99 -6.72 -0.79
CA PRO A 16 -4.63 -7.20 -1.05
C PRO A 16 -4.35 -7.53 -2.53
N ALA A 17 -5.36 -8.01 -3.26
CA ALA A 17 -5.24 -8.26 -4.71
C ALA A 17 -5.05 -6.97 -5.53
N GLU A 18 -5.66 -5.87 -5.11
CA GLU A 18 -5.47 -4.56 -5.74
C GLU A 18 -4.07 -4.03 -5.44
N MET A 19 -3.61 -4.15 -4.19
CA MET A 19 -2.25 -3.75 -3.84
C MET A 19 -1.20 -4.57 -4.59
N ALA A 20 -1.41 -5.88 -4.72
CA ALA A 20 -0.54 -6.73 -5.53
C ALA A 20 -0.55 -6.33 -7.01
N LYS A 21 -1.69 -5.89 -7.55
CA LYS A 21 -1.77 -5.36 -8.90
C LYS A 21 -0.88 -4.12 -9.05
N LEU A 22 -0.94 -3.17 -8.12
CA LEU A 22 -0.09 -1.97 -8.12
C LEU A 22 1.41 -2.32 -8.09
N VAL A 23 1.80 -3.35 -7.32
CA VAL A 23 3.19 -3.83 -7.31
C VAL A 23 3.59 -4.37 -8.68
N ARG A 24 2.76 -5.23 -9.29
CA ARG A 24 3.05 -5.82 -10.61
C ARG A 24 3.11 -4.78 -11.72
N GLU A 25 2.29 -3.74 -11.62
CA GLU A 25 2.24 -2.64 -12.58
C GLU A 25 3.38 -1.62 -12.37
N GLY A 26 4.17 -1.75 -11.30
CA GLY A 26 5.27 -0.85 -10.98
C GLY A 26 4.83 0.48 -10.36
N GLU A 27 3.55 0.63 -10.02
CA GLU A 27 3.00 1.82 -9.37
C GLU A 27 3.52 1.99 -7.93
N ILE A 28 3.75 0.86 -7.25
CA ILE A 28 4.38 0.82 -5.92
C ILE A 28 5.49 -0.24 -5.89
N THR A 29 6.54 0.03 -5.13
CA THR A 29 7.66 -0.89 -4.94
C THR A 29 7.26 -2.01 -3.97
N GLY A 30 7.50 -3.25 -4.36
CA GLY A 30 7.21 -4.43 -3.54
C GLY A 30 7.54 -5.73 -4.25
N GLU A 31 7.15 -6.84 -3.64
CA GLU A 31 7.29 -8.18 -4.20
C GLU A 31 6.03 -9.00 -3.90
N VAL A 32 5.55 -9.75 -4.90
CA VAL A 32 4.38 -10.62 -4.77
C VAL A 32 4.70 -12.00 -5.36
N PRO A 33 5.35 -12.89 -4.60
CA PRO A 33 5.76 -14.20 -5.08
C PRO A 33 4.57 -15.04 -5.54
N GLY A 34 4.69 -15.66 -6.72
CA GLY A 34 3.62 -16.49 -7.30
C GLY A 34 2.30 -15.76 -7.49
N ASN A 35 2.32 -14.42 -7.54
CA ASN A 35 1.13 -13.58 -7.57
C ASN A 35 0.19 -13.79 -6.37
N ASN A 36 0.71 -14.27 -5.25
CA ASN A 36 -0.06 -14.50 -4.03
C ASN A 36 0.18 -13.35 -3.02
N PRO A 37 -0.77 -12.41 -2.85
CA PRO A 37 -0.64 -11.32 -1.88
C PRO A 37 -0.57 -11.78 -0.42
N GLN A 38 -0.95 -13.03 -0.13
CA GLN A 38 -0.86 -13.64 1.20
C GLN A 38 0.40 -14.51 1.37
N ALA A 39 1.26 -14.57 0.36
CA ALA A 39 2.54 -15.26 0.51
C ALA A 39 3.32 -14.64 1.67
N ARG A 40 4.01 -15.48 2.44
CA ARG A 40 4.84 -15.05 3.58
C ARG A 40 5.85 -13.98 3.17
N ASP A 41 6.38 -14.11 1.96
CA ASP A 41 7.40 -13.20 1.42
C ASP A 41 6.79 -12.09 0.55
N ALA A 42 5.46 -11.90 0.55
CA ALA A 42 4.83 -10.76 -0.11
C ALA A 42 4.98 -9.48 0.73
N TRP A 43 5.61 -8.46 0.17
CA TRP A 43 5.91 -7.21 0.88
C TRP A 43 5.74 -5.98 -0.01
N VAL A 44 5.58 -4.81 0.62
CA VAL A 44 5.57 -3.51 -0.05
C VAL A 44 6.46 -2.51 0.69
N ASP A 45 7.07 -1.58 -0.04
CA ASP A 45 7.78 -0.44 0.54
C ASP A 45 6.79 0.65 0.94
N LEU A 46 6.87 1.06 2.21
CA LEU A 46 5.94 2.03 2.80
C LEU A 46 6.11 3.45 2.24
N HIS A 47 7.31 3.87 1.84
CA HIS A 47 7.49 5.20 1.25
C HIS A 47 6.90 5.26 -0.15
N SER A 48 7.14 4.22 -0.95
CA SER A 48 6.53 4.11 -2.27
C SER A 48 5.01 4.07 -2.17
N LEU A 49 4.45 3.29 -1.23
CA LEU A 49 3.01 3.25 -0.99
C LEU A 49 2.47 4.62 -0.54
N ARG A 50 3.15 5.32 0.38
CA ARG A 50 2.77 6.66 0.84
C ARG A 50 2.70 7.66 -0.32
N ASN A 51 3.72 7.65 -1.18
CA ASN A 51 3.80 8.54 -2.34
C ASN A 51 2.68 8.26 -3.33
N TYR A 52 2.37 6.98 -3.59
CA TYR A 52 1.23 6.59 -4.43
C TYR A 52 -0.10 7.09 -3.86
N ILE A 53 -0.34 6.93 -2.56
CA ILE A 53 -1.57 7.41 -1.91
C ILE A 53 -1.70 8.93 -1.98
N GLN A 54 -0.62 9.67 -1.74
CA GLN A 54 -0.57 11.13 -1.92
C GLN A 54 -0.91 11.52 -3.36
N TRP A 55 -0.25 10.90 -4.34
CA TRP A 55 -0.48 11.18 -5.75
C TRP A 55 -1.93 10.93 -6.18
N ARG A 56 -2.57 9.88 -5.64
CA ARG A 56 -4.00 9.60 -5.89
C ARG A 56 -4.91 10.68 -5.30
N HIS A 57 -4.58 11.19 -4.12
CA HIS A 57 -5.32 12.28 -3.48
C HIS A 57 -5.16 13.60 -4.24
N ASP A 58 -3.93 13.95 -4.64
CA ASP A 58 -3.63 15.15 -5.44
C ASP A 58 -4.41 15.19 -6.77
N GLN A 59 -4.74 14.01 -7.32
CA GLN A 59 -5.56 13.86 -8.53
C GLN A 59 -7.08 13.89 -8.28
N ASN A 60 -7.53 14.16 -7.05
CA ASN A 60 -8.94 14.01 -6.62
C ASN A 60 -9.51 12.60 -6.88
N ARG A 61 -8.65 11.56 -6.87
CA ARG A 61 -9.03 10.14 -7.09
C ARG A 61 -9.12 9.34 -5.79
N LEU A 62 -8.99 10.01 -4.65
CA LEU A 62 -9.11 9.46 -3.32
C LEU A 62 -9.75 10.53 -2.44
N ASP A 63 -10.83 10.21 -1.74
CA ASP A 63 -11.49 11.18 -0.86
C ASP A 63 -10.61 11.51 0.36
N GLU A 64 -10.83 12.70 0.93
CA GLU A 64 -10.05 13.21 2.07
C GLU A 64 -10.06 12.25 3.26
N MET A 65 -11.21 11.62 3.56
CA MET A 65 -11.34 10.74 4.71
C MET A 65 -10.55 9.43 4.51
N ALA A 66 -10.62 8.84 3.31
CA ALA A 66 -9.84 7.66 2.94
C ALA A 66 -8.34 7.97 2.91
N TYR A 67 -7.95 9.13 2.36
CA TYR A 67 -6.57 9.61 2.36
C TYR A 67 -6.01 9.74 3.78
N LEU A 68 -6.69 10.47 4.67
CA LEU A 68 -6.26 10.67 6.05
C LEU A 68 -6.16 9.35 6.83
N LYS A 69 -7.07 8.40 6.58
CA LYS A 69 -6.99 7.05 7.15
C LYS A 69 -5.75 6.33 6.66
N ALA A 70 -5.52 6.29 5.34
CA ALA A 70 -4.40 5.59 4.74
C ALA A 70 -3.05 6.13 5.23
N ILE A 71 -2.84 7.45 5.17
CA ILE A 71 -1.59 8.08 5.61
C ILE A 71 -1.34 7.84 7.11
N ARG A 72 -2.37 7.91 7.96
CA ARG A 72 -2.21 7.62 9.40
C ARG A 72 -1.66 6.21 9.65
N HIS A 73 -2.18 5.21 8.94
CA HIS A 73 -1.71 3.83 9.07
C HIS A 73 -0.31 3.64 8.51
N ILE A 74 -0.01 4.24 7.35
CA ILE A 74 1.32 4.18 6.73
C ILE A 74 2.37 4.88 7.60
N ASP A 75 2.08 6.10 8.09
CA ASP A 75 2.98 6.86 8.96
C ASP A 75 3.19 6.17 10.31
N LYS A 76 2.15 5.53 10.87
CA LYS A 76 2.30 4.67 12.05
C LYS A 76 3.23 3.49 11.76
N ALA A 77 3.05 2.83 10.62
CA ALA A 77 3.91 1.74 10.20
C ALA A 77 5.36 2.20 9.99
N LEU A 78 5.57 3.42 9.46
CA LEU A 78 6.90 4.04 9.26
C LEU A 78 7.64 4.42 10.55
N ARG A 79 6.92 4.62 11.66
CA ARG A 79 7.49 4.96 12.97
C ARG A 79 7.76 3.73 13.85
N GLY A 80 7.19 2.58 13.51
CA GLY A 80 7.39 1.30 14.19
C GLY A 80 8.72 0.66 13.80
#